data_AF-A0A517VIL7-F1
#
_entry.id   AF-A0A517VIL7-F1
#
_cell.length_a   1.000
_cell.length_b   1.000
_cell.length_c   1.000
_cell.angle_alpha   90.00
_cell.angle_beta   90.00
_cell.angle_gamma   90.00
#
_symmetry.space_group_name_H-M   'P 1'
#
loop_
_entity.id
_entity.type
_entity.pdbx_description
1 polymer ?
#
loop_
_entity_poly.entity_id
_entity_poly.type
_entity_poly.pdbx_seq_one_letter_code
_entity_poly.pdbx_strand_id
1 'polypeptide(L)'
;MAIQFDCPFCTSTLKVPDATAGKQGDCPRCGTKLVIPNPFAAGAAPPAADSAPADSTPQPQDAPTPPPASQAPEQAPVVDVMAPRPHSSATAQYLRKRRKSNVGGVVLFLFFFLAMAGIAGYFYWNFGLRLEGNLVAARISPEAAKLEQRLQPENAGVSEEVIKAVNHNLLETPRRVQSDLMEMLFYGLEKGGLEVRLKPGAKTELVRVDLTGDPALMEYISKQGTQLDQPRSAELQSSLNHFYTSWNEFIGTQGVMPDLLHYRNSVGLNSLLGGLGYHMEARVNNKIYPCVHEDSKGGLYFLVPKGTLQFNILGREMDTGWTTFPGKYEVQVTQEYPSRP
;
A
#
# COMPACT_ATOMS: atom_id res chain seq x y z
N MET A 1 -26.07 8.18 24.12
CA MET A 1 -24.80 8.82 24.55
C MET A 1 -23.99 9.16 23.31
N ALA A 2 -22.68 9.43 23.43
CA ALA A 2 -21.81 9.66 22.30
C ALA A 2 -20.54 8.81 22.41
N ILE A 3 -20.14 8.19 21.30
CA ILE A 3 -18.92 7.41 21.16
C ILE A 3 -17.79 8.39 20.84
N GLN A 4 -16.71 8.31 21.62
CA GLN A 4 -15.49 9.08 21.40
C GLN A 4 -14.36 8.12 21.01
N PHE A 5 -13.73 8.35 19.86
CA PHE A 5 -12.62 7.56 19.36
C PHE A 5 -11.71 8.41 18.46
N ASP A 6 -10.46 8.02 18.30
CA ASP A 6 -9.51 8.74 17.44
C ASP A 6 -9.54 8.16 16.02
N CYS A 7 -9.54 9.03 15.01
CA CYS A 7 -9.41 8.61 13.62
C CYS A 7 -8.04 7.95 13.39
N PRO A 8 -7.95 6.71 12.86
CA PRO A 8 -6.68 6.02 12.69
C PRO A 8 -5.74 6.69 11.66
N PHE A 9 -6.29 7.50 10.75
CA PHE A 9 -5.53 8.15 9.67
C PHE A 9 -4.95 9.52 10.07
N CYS A 10 -5.76 10.39 10.69
CA CYS A 10 -5.34 11.75 11.05
C CYS A 10 -5.20 11.99 12.56
N THR A 11 -5.43 10.97 13.40
CA THR A 11 -5.34 11.03 14.88
C THR A 11 -6.24 12.09 15.54
N SER A 12 -7.24 12.62 14.83
CA SER A 12 -8.21 13.54 15.42
C SER A 12 -9.25 12.78 16.24
N THR A 13 -9.49 13.23 17.46
CA THR A 13 -10.57 12.72 18.31
C THR A 13 -11.94 13.11 17.74
N LEU A 14 -12.72 12.10 17.36
CA LEU A 14 -14.08 12.24 16.85
C LEU A 14 -15.09 11.96 17.97
N LYS A 15 -16.23 12.65 17.93
CA LYS A 15 -17.40 12.41 18.79
C LYS A 15 -18.61 12.20 17.90
N VAL A 16 -19.23 11.04 17.99
CA VAL A 16 -20.36 10.64 17.15
C VAL A 16 -21.50 10.05 17.99
N PRO A 17 -22.78 10.15 17.58
CA PRO A 17 -23.89 9.57 18.34
C PRO A 17 -23.85 8.04 18.34
N ASP A 18 -24.23 7.38 19.44
CA ASP A 18 -24.20 5.91 19.54
C ASP A 18 -24.99 5.19 18.43
N ALA A 19 -26.04 5.83 17.87
CA ALA A 19 -26.82 5.31 16.75
C ALA A 19 -26.02 5.13 15.43
N THR A 20 -24.75 5.54 15.43
CA THR A 20 -23.80 5.37 14.33
C THR A 20 -22.73 4.30 14.57
N ALA A 21 -22.72 3.63 15.75
CA ALA A 21 -21.83 2.50 16.02
C ALA A 21 -21.94 1.41 14.93
N GLY A 22 -20.79 0.90 14.49
CA GLY A 22 -20.68 -0.14 13.47
C GLY A 22 -21.00 0.33 12.04
N LYS A 23 -21.39 1.59 11.82
CA LYS A 23 -21.64 2.14 10.48
C LYS A 23 -20.36 2.75 9.90
N GLN A 24 -20.31 2.82 8.57
CA GLN A 24 -19.31 3.62 7.86
C GLN A 24 -19.67 5.10 7.91
N GLY A 25 -18.67 5.96 8.06
CA GLY A 25 -18.79 7.41 7.98
C GLY A 25 -17.46 8.06 7.62
N ASP A 26 -17.53 9.30 7.13
CA ASP A 26 -16.35 10.07 6.72
C ASP A 26 -15.77 10.85 7.91
N CYS A 27 -14.44 10.89 8.03
CA CYS A 27 -13.78 11.71 9.03
C CYS A 27 -13.89 13.21 8.68
N PRO A 28 -14.49 14.08 9.52
CA PRO A 28 -14.64 15.52 9.23
C PRO A 28 -13.32 16.31 9.25
N ARG A 29 -12.18 15.66 9.52
CA ARG A 29 -10.84 16.27 9.52
C ARG A 29 -9.95 15.86 8.35
N CYS A 30 -10.18 14.70 7.73
CA CYS A 30 -9.34 14.19 6.64
C CYS A 30 -10.11 13.54 5.49
N GLY A 31 -11.45 13.50 5.53
CA GLY A 31 -12.30 12.94 4.48
C GLY A 31 -12.27 11.40 4.36
N THR A 32 -11.42 10.70 5.10
CA THR A 32 -11.28 9.25 4.99
C THR A 32 -12.50 8.50 5.54
N LYS A 33 -13.01 7.54 4.77
CA LYS A 33 -14.05 6.59 5.19
C LYS A 33 -13.52 5.66 6.27
N LEU A 34 -14.25 5.56 7.38
CA LEU A 34 -13.90 4.69 8.50
C LEU A 34 -15.16 4.05 9.10
N VAL A 35 -14.99 2.91 9.78
CA VAL A 35 -16.05 2.26 10.55
C VAL A 35 -16.01 2.78 11.98
N ILE A 36 -17.14 3.27 12.48
CA ILE A 36 -17.26 3.77 13.84
C ILE A 36 -17.22 2.58 14.82
N PRO A 37 -16.31 2.54 15.81
CA PRO A 37 -16.23 1.44 16.77
C PRO A 37 -17.56 1.22 17.51
N ASN A 38 -17.95 -0.04 17.70
CA ASN A 38 -19.13 -0.39 18.50
C ASN A 38 -18.71 -0.95 19.87
N PRO A 39 -18.64 -0.13 20.94
CA PRO A 39 -18.27 -0.61 22.28
C PRO A 39 -19.32 -1.54 22.91
N PHE A 40 -20.53 -1.62 22.34
CA PHE A 40 -21.64 -2.45 22.83
C PHE A 40 -21.67 -3.86 22.20
N ALA A 41 -20.77 -4.18 21.26
CA ALA A 41 -20.71 -5.48 20.59
C ALA A 41 -19.92 -6.56 21.38
N ALA A 42 -19.24 -6.20 22.46
CA ALA A 42 -18.43 -7.12 23.27
C ALA A 42 -19.29 -7.94 24.24
N GLY A 43 -20.11 -8.86 23.70
CA GLY A 43 -21.05 -9.67 24.49
C GLY A 43 -21.50 -11.00 23.89
N ALA A 44 -20.93 -11.43 22.75
CA ALA A 44 -21.25 -12.72 22.14
C ALA A 44 -19.97 -13.51 21.84
N ALA A 45 -19.85 -14.70 22.44
CA ALA A 45 -18.87 -15.71 22.06
C ALA A 45 -19.14 -16.21 20.63
N PRO A 46 -18.13 -16.72 19.90
CA PRO A 46 -18.31 -17.11 18.50
C PRO A 46 -19.22 -18.35 18.39
N PRO A 47 -20.29 -18.31 17.58
CA PRO A 47 -21.06 -19.50 17.25
C PRO A 47 -20.31 -20.34 16.20
N ALA A 48 -20.18 -21.63 16.47
CA ALA A 48 -19.85 -22.63 15.46
C ALA A 48 -21.13 -23.09 14.73
N ALA A 49 -20.93 -23.65 13.53
CA ALA A 49 -21.89 -24.41 12.72
C ALA A 49 -23.09 -23.66 12.09
N ASP A 50 -22.99 -23.51 10.77
CA ASP A 50 -23.89 -24.15 9.79
C ASP A 50 -25.42 -23.95 9.92
N SER A 51 -25.99 -23.12 9.03
CA SER A 51 -27.36 -23.23 8.48
C SER A 51 -27.62 -22.13 7.45
N ALA A 52 -27.83 -22.51 6.18
CA ALA A 52 -28.30 -21.61 5.14
C ALA A 52 -29.73 -21.99 4.70
N PRO A 53 -30.70 -21.06 4.73
CA PRO A 53 -32.01 -21.26 4.09
C PRO A 53 -32.25 -20.36 2.87
N ALA A 54 -32.61 -21.04 1.78
CA ALA A 54 -33.54 -20.68 0.70
C ALA A 54 -33.97 -19.20 0.47
N ASP A 55 -33.69 -18.76 -0.77
CA ASP A 55 -34.67 -18.39 -1.81
C ASP A 55 -35.50 -17.08 -1.69
N SER A 56 -35.50 -16.32 -2.80
CA SER A 56 -36.47 -15.27 -3.15
C SER A 56 -36.25 -14.84 -4.61
N THR A 57 -37.14 -15.27 -5.50
CA THR A 57 -37.26 -14.80 -6.89
C THR A 57 -37.92 -13.42 -6.96
N PRO A 58 -37.74 -12.68 -8.08
CA PRO A 58 -38.93 -12.28 -8.84
C PRO A 58 -38.79 -12.30 -10.39
N GLN A 59 -39.92 -12.59 -11.03
CA GLN A 59 -40.26 -12.41 -12.47
C GLN A 59 -41.46 -11.40 -12.53
N PRO A 60 -42.10 -11.08 -13.68
CA PRO A 60 -41.73 -11.11 -15.11
C PRO A 60 -42.06 -9.77 -15.85
N GLN A 61 -41.78 -9.65 -17.16
CA GLN A 61 -42.53 -8.76 -18.08
C GLN A 61 -42.66 -9.34 -19.51
N ASP A 62 -43.75 -8.97 -20.17
CA ASP A 62 -44.47 -9.64 -21.27
C ASP A 62 -43.91 -9.59 -22.71
N ALA A 63 -44.16 -10.68 -23.45
CA ALA A 63 -44.92 -10.85 -24.73
C ALA A 63 -44.96 -9.69 -25.79
N PRO A 64 -45.12 -9.96 -27.13
CA PRO A 64 -46.04 -10.98 -27.67
C PRO A 64 -45.68 -11.74 -28.99
N THR A 65 -46.45 -12.81 -29.24
CA THR A 65 -46.62 -13.55 -30.52
C THR A 65 -47.69 -12.86 -31.41
N PRO A 66 -47.96 -13.23 -32.71
CA PRO A 66 -48.72 -14.45 -33.07
C PRO A 66 -48.36 -15.02 -34.50
N PRO A 67 -49.21 -15.72 -35.31
CA PRO A 67 -48.89 -17.08 -35.84
C PRO A 67 -49.28 -17.23 -37.35
N PRO A 68 -49.94 -18.31 -37.89
CA PRO A 68 -49.97 -19.77 -37.65
C PRO A 68 -49.69 -20.64 -38.91
N ALA A 69 -49.89 -21.96 -38.82
CA ALA A 69 -49.63 -22.97 -39.87
C ALA A 69 -50.81 -23.31 -40.81
N SER A 70 -50.49 -23.94 -41.96
CA SER A 70 -51.38 -24.52 -42.98
C SER A 70 -50.51 -25.18 -44.11
N GLN A 71 -50.84 -26.27 -44.82
CA GLN A 71 -51.95 -27.26 -44.79
C GLN A 71 -51.43 -28.70 -45.08
N ALA A 72 -52.34 -29.69 -45.12
CA ALA A 72 -52.26 -30.98 -45.84
C ALA A 72 -53.44 -31.01 -46.87
N PRO A 73 -53.60 -31.93 -47.87
CA PRO A 73 -53.25 -33.37 -47.94
C PRO A 73 -52.45 -33.72 -49.24
N GLU A 74 -52.29 -34.93 -49.82
CA GLU A 74 -53.30 -35.91 -50.27
C GLU A 74 -52.69 -37.24 -50.81
N GLN A 75 -53.37 -38.37 -50.49
CA GLN A 75 -53.42 -39.69 -51.17
C GLN A 75 -52.18 -40.58 -51.38
N ALA A 76 -52.46 -41.90 -51.37
CA ALA A 76 -51.52 -43.02 -51.54
C ALA A 76 -51.58 -43.63 -52.97
N PRO A 77 -50.75 -44.62 -53.31
CA PRO A 77 -51.13 -46.00 -52.96
C PRO A 77 -49.99 -46.88 -52.42
N VAL A 78 -50.40 -48.03 -51.89
CA VAL A 78 -49.58 -49.06 -51.25
C VAL A 78 -48.77 -49.86 -52.27
N VAL A 79 -47.48 -50.11 -51.97
CA VAL A 79 -46.78 -51.32 -52.44
C VAL A 79 -45.96 -51.88 -51.27
N ASP A 80 -46.26 -53.12 -50.88
CA ASP A 80 -45.60 -53.84 -49.79
C ASP A 80 -44.33 -54.54 -50.30
N VAL A 81 -43.15 -54.10 -49.86
CA VAL A 81 -41.87 -54.81 -50.07
C VAL A 81 -40.94 -54.67 -48.85
N MET A 82 -40.85 -55.76 -48.09
CA MET A 82 -39.64 -56.25 -47.40
C MET A 82 -38.87 -55.26 -46.50
N ALA A 83 -39.09 -55.33 -45.19
CA ALA A 83 -38.28 -54.61 -44.20
C ALA A 83 -36.81 -55.10 -44.14
N PRO A 84 -35.81 -54.22 -44.31
CA PRO A 84 -34.43 -54.48 -43.89
C PRO A 84 -34.26 -54.14 -42.41
N ARG A 85 -33.49 -54.96 -41.69
CA ARG A 85 -33.21 -54.79 -40.26
C ARG A 85 -32.43 -53.50 -39.99
N PRO A 86 -32.57 -52.86 -38.81
CA PRO A 86 -31.79 -51.68 -38.47
C PRO A 86 -30.30 -52.04 -38.38
N HIS A 87 -29.52 -51.61 -39.36
CA HIS A 87 -28.06 -51.65 -39.25
C HIS A 87 -27.63 -50.68 -38.16
N SER A 88 -27.25 -51.21 -37.00
CA SER A 88 -26.56 -50.45 -35.97
C SER A 88 -25.30 -49.84 -36.59
N SER A 89 -25.29 -48.53 -36.78
CA SER A 89 -24.19 -47.85 -37.47
C SER A 89 -22.89 -48.01 -36.68
N ALA A 90 -21.84 -48.52 -37.34
CA ALA A 90 -20.54 -48.75 -36.72
C ALA A 90 -19.93 -47.47 -36.11
N THR A 91 -20.36 -46.29 -36.58
CA THR A 91 -20.02 -44.97 -36.04
C THR A 91 -20.45 -44.79 -34.57
N ALA A 92 -21.58 -45.34 -34.13
CA ALA A 92 -22.02 -45.26 -32.74
C ALA A 92 -21.10 -46.05 -31.77
N GLN A 93 -20.51 -47.16 -32.24
CA GLN A 93 -19.56 -47.94 -31.45
C GLN A 93 -18.14 -47.34 -31.48
N TYR A 94 -17.76 -46.66 -32.56
CA TYR A 94 -16.43 -46.05 -32.68
C TYR A 94 -16.23 -44.86 -31.72
N LEU A 95 -17.25 -44.00 -31.56
CA LEU A 95 -17.18 -42.87 -30.63
C LEU A 95 -17.12 -43.28 -29.15
N ARG A 96 -17.65 -44.47 -28.80
CA ARG A 96 -17.67 -44.96 -27.41
C ARG A 96 -16.35 -45.58 -26.94
N LYS A 97 -15.41 -45.91 -27.84
CA LYS A 97 -14.23 -46.72 -27.52
C LYS A 97 -12.92 -45.94 -27.25
N ARG A 98 -12.95 -44.60 -27.19
CA ARG A 98 -11.74 -43.78 -26.98
C ARG A 98 -11.81 -42.72 -25.88
N ARG A 99 -12.52 -43.01 -24.78
CA ARG A 99 -12.33 -42.32 -23.49
C ARG A 99 -11.57 -43.20 -22.49
N LYS A 100 -10.44 -43.80 -22.92
CA LYS A 100 -9.41 -44.27 -21.98
C LYS A 100 -8.88 -43.02 -21.29
N SER A 101 -9.29 -42.80 -20.04
CA SER A 101 -8.82 -41.68 -19.25
C SER A 101 -7.31 -41.80 -19.07
N ASN A 102 -6.57 -40.72 -19.35
CA ASN A 102 -5.11 -40.67 -19.23
C ASN A 102 -4.66 -40.59 -17.75
N VAL A 103 -5.29 -41.37 -16.86
CA VAL A 103 -5.03 -41.36 -15.42
C VAL A 103 -3.57 -41.61 -15.12
N GLY A 104 -2.90 -42.53 -15.82
CA GLY A 104 -1.45 -42.74 -15.68
C GLY A 104 -0.62 -41.50 -16.02
N GLY A 105 -1.01 -40.73 -17.04
CA GLY A 105 -0.34 -39.46 -17.40
C GLY A 105 -0.60 -38.35 -16.38
N VAL A 106 -1.84 -38.26 -15.86
CA VAL A 106 -2.20 -37.29 -14.81
C VAL A 106 -1.50 -37.61 -13.49
N VAL A 107 -1.45 -38.88 -13.08
CA VAL A 107 -0.75 -39.32 -11.87
C VAL A 107 0.76 -39.08 -11.99
N LEU A 108 1.36 -39.36 -13.15
CA LEU A 108 2.78 -39.07 -13.38
C LEU A 108 3.08 -37.56 -13.34
N PHE A 109 2.22 -36.73 -13.95
CA PHE A 109 2.34 -35.27 -13.88
C PHE A 109 2.22 -34.76 -12.44
N LEU A 110 1.22 -35.23 -11.68
CA LEU A 110 1.04 -34.86 -10.27
C LEU A 110 2.24 -35.30 -9.40
N PHE A 111 2.80 -36.48 -9.66
CA PHE A 111 4.01 -36.94 -8.97
C PHE A 111 5.21 -36.02 -9.23
N PHE A 112 5.50 -35.68 -10.50
CA PHE A 112 6.59 -34.75 -10.81
C PHE A 112 6.32 -33.33 -10.33
N PHE A 113 5.07 -32.86 -10.35
CA PHE A 113 4.68 -31.57 -9.80
C PHE A 113 4.90 -31.51 -8.29
N LEU A 114 4.48 -32.54 -7.54
CA LEU A 114 4.73 -32.65 -6.10
C LEU A 114 6.22 -32.78 -5.78
N ALA A 115 6.99 -33.52 -6.58
CA ALA A 115 8.44 -33.60 -6.43
C ALA A 115 9.12 -32.24 -6.68
N MET A 116 8.74 -31.52 -7.75
CA MET A 116 9.22 -30.15 -7.99
C MET A 116 8.81 -29.17 -6.89
N ALA A 117 7.57 -29.24 -6.40
CA ALA A 117 7.09 -28.41 -5.31
C ALA A 117 7.83 -28.72 -3.99
N GLY A 118 8.13 -30.00 -3.72
CA GLY A 118 8.95 -30.43 -2.58
C GLY A 118 10.41 -29.94 -2.69
N ILE A 119 11.01 -30.01 -3.88
CA ILE A 119 12.35 -29.46 -4.14
C ILE A 119 12.32 -27.93 -3.98
N ALA A 120 11.37 -27.23 -4.59
CA ALA A 120 11.22 -25.78 -4.46
C ALA A 120 11.00 -25.36 -3.00
N GLY A 121 10.17 -26.09 -2.24
CA GLY A 121 9.95 -25.89 -0.82
C GLY A 121 11.20 -26.12 0.02
N TYR A 122 11.98 -27.17 -0.27
CA TYR A 122 13.28 -27.42 0.37
C TYR A 122 14.28 -26.29 0.08
N PHE A 123 14.40 -25.86 -1.19
CA PHE A 123 15.26 -24.74 -1.57
C PHE A 123 14.82 -23.43 -0.92
N TYR A 124 13.52 -23.15 -0.86
CA TYR A 124 12.97 -21.98 -0.17
C TYR A 124 13.23 -22.03 1.34
N TRP A 125 13.09 -23.19 2.00
CA TRP A 125 13.36 -23.33 3.43
C TRP A 125 14.84 -23.13 3.79
N ASN A 126 15.74 -23.66 2.94
CA ASN A 126 17.17 -23.70 3.19
C ASN A 126 17.95 -22.49 2.64
N PHE A 127 17.47 -21.86 1.56
CA PHE A 127 18.12 -20.74 0.86
C PHE A 127 17.18 -19.54 0.64
N GLY A 128 15.96 -19.56 1.19
CA GLY A 128 15.05 -18.42 1.15
C GLY A 128 15.68 -17.20 1.84
N LEU A 129 15.46 -16.03 1.25
CA LEU A 129 15.97 -14.76 1.75
C LEU A 129 15.29 -14.42 3.09
N ARG A 130 15.97 -14.68 4.20
CA ARG A 130 15.50 -14.34 5.54
C ARG A 130 15.86 -12.89 5.86
N LEU A 131 14.95 -11.98 5.59
CA LEU A 131 15.05 -10.57 6.00
C LEU A 131 14.47 -10.39 7.41
N GLU A 132 14.96 -11.17 8.36
CA GLU A 132 14.52 -11.12 9.75
C GLU A 132 15.72 -11.22 10.71
N GLY A 133 15.75 -10.36 11.72
CA GLY A 133 16.87 -10.31 12.65
C GLY A 133 16.82 -9.16 13.65
N ASN A 134 17.97 -8.87 14.25
CA ASN A 134 18.16 -7.76 15.18
C ASN A 134 19.03 -6.69 14.54
N LEU A 135 18.61 -5.43 14.61
CA LEU A 135 19.40 -4.26 14.21
C LEU A 135 19.69 -3.37 15.42
N VAL A 136 20.71 -2.53 15.29
CA VAL A 136 21.08 -1.54 16.30
C VAL A 136 20.69 -0.16 15.83
N ALA A 137 20.18 0.66 16.75
CA ALA A 137 19.97 2.07 16.53
C ALA A 137 20.71 2.91 17.57
N ALA A 138 21.07 4.13 17.17
CA ALA A 138 21.57 5.14 18.08
C ALA A 138 20.71 6.41 18.02
N ARG A 139 20.62 7.10 19.17
CA ARG A 139 19.98 8.41 19.28
C ARG A 139 20.86 9.47 18.65
N ILE A 140 20.25 10.42 17.94
CA ILE A 140 20.91 11.63 17.47
C ILE A 140 20.72 12.71 18.54
N SER A 141 21.80 13.40 18.94
CA SER A 141 21.70 14.46 19.96
C SER A 141 20.74 15.57 19.53
N PRO A 142 20.04 16.27 20.46
CA PRO A 142 19.05 17.29 20.11
C PRO A 142 19.57 18.42 19.20
N GLU A 143 20.85 18.75 19.32
CA GLU A 143 21.55 19.79 18.53
C GLU A 143 21.83 19.31 17.09
N ALA A 144 22.08 18.01 16.94
CA ALA A 144 22.35 17.34 15.67
C ALA A 144 21.09 16.78 15.00
N ALA A 145 19.97 16.68 15.72
CA ALA A 145 18.70 16.12 15.26
C ALA A 145 17.95 17.08 14.31
N LYS A 146 18.58 17.39 13.19
CA LYS A 146 17.99 18.03 12.02
C LYS A 146 18.39 17.26 10.76
N LEU A 147 17.47 17.18 9.82
CA LEU A 147 17.69 16.58 8.50
C LEU A 147 17.33 17.65 7.46
N GLU A 148 18.21 17.89 6.50
CA GLU A 148 18.10 18.99 5.53
C GLU A 148 18.30 18.44 4.13
N GLN A 149 17.40 18.77 3.20
CA GLN A 149 17.46 18.32 1.82
C GLN A 149 17.09 19.47 0.88
N ARG A 150 17.90 19.65 -0.16
CA ARG A 150 17.59 20.55 -1.28
C ARG A 150 16.66 19.84 -2.27
N LEU A 151 15.55 20.48 -2.59
CA LEU A 151 14.59 19.98 -3.57
C LEU A 151 15.14 20.16 -5.00
N GLN A 152 14.77 19.24 -5.88
CA GLN A 152 15.22 19.17 -7.29
C GLN A 152 13.99 19.15 -8.23
N PRO A 153 13.29 20.29 -8.43
CA PRO A 153 12.09 20.38 -9.26
C PRO A 153 12.37 20.34 -10.77
N GLU A 154 13.63 20.38 -11.21
CA GLU A 154 14.01 20.47 -12.62
C GLU A 154 13.50 19.27 -13.43
N ASN A 155 13.50 18.09 -12.82
CA ASN A 155 12.99 16.84 -13.42
C ASN A 155 11.46 16.67 -13.27
N ALA A 156 10.77 17.58 -12.58
CA ALA A 156 9.33 17.54 -12.34
C ALA A 156 8.51 18.27 -13.42
N GLY A 157 9.14 18.78 -14.49
CA GLY A 157 8.44 19.49 -15.58
C GLY A 157 7.92 20.87 -15.18
N VAL A 158 8.54 21.52 -14.19
CA VAL A 158 8.23 22.88 -13.75
C VAL A 158 9.11 23.87 -14.51
N SER A 159 8.58 25.01 -14.95
CA SER A 159 9.37 26.03 -15.66
C SER A 159 10.34 26.77 -14.74
N GLU A 160 11.44 27.28 -15.29
CA GLU A 160 12.48 27.98 -14.52
C GLU A 160 11.95 29.25 -13.86
N GLU A 161 10.99 29.94 -14.49
CA GLU A 161 10.32 31.13 -13.97
C GLU A 161 9.48 30.79 -12.73
N VAL A 162 8.69 29.71 -12.80
CA VAL A 162 7.88 29.20 -11.68
C VAL A 162 8.78 28.76 -10.52
N ILE A 163 9.86 28.05 -10.81
CA ILE A 163 10.86 27.64 -9.80
C ILE A 163 11.43 28.88 -9.10
N LYS A 164 11.85 29.91 -9.85
CA LYS A 164 12.39 31.16 -9.29
C LYS A 164 11.36 31.90 -8.44
N ALA A 165 10.13 32.07 -8.92
CA ALA A 165 9.06 32.78 -8.21
C ALA A 165 8.73 32.13 -6.86
N VAL A 166 8.54 30.80 -6.84
CA VAL A 166 8.23 30.04 -5.62
C VAL A 166 9.42 30.01 -4.65
N ASN A 167 10.64 29.79 -5.15
CA ASN A 167 11.85 29.82 -4.32
C ASN A 167 12.05 31.20 -3.66
N HIS A 168 11.78 32.29 -4.38
CA HIS A 168 11.88 33.65 -3.85
C HIS A 168 10.79 33.93 -2.80
N ASN A 169 9.53 33.56 -3.05
CA ASN A 169 8.46 33.69 -2.06
C ASN A 169 8.75 32.93 -0.75
N LEU A 170 9.34 31.74 -0.86
CA LEU A 170 9.73 30.91 0.30
C LEU A 170 11.06 31.34 0.95
N LEU A 171 11.86 32.18 0.29
CA LEU A 171 12.99 32.88 0.91
C LEU A 171 12.47 34.03 1.79
N GLU A 172 11.53 34.84 1.28
CA GLU A 172 10.91 35.95 2.02
C GLU A 172 9.99 35.47 3.15
N THR A 173 9.16 34.45 2.87
CA THR A 173 8.18 33.89 3.82
C THR A 173 8.28 32.37 3.93
N PRO A 174 9.31 31.83 4.64
CA PRO A 174 9.42 30.41 4.94
C PRO A 174 8.16 29.83 5.58
N ARG A 175 7.77 28.60 5.22
CA ARG A 175 6.58 27.94 5.75
C ARG A 175 6.92 26.77 6.66
N ARG A 176 6.31 26.75 7.83
CA ARG A 176 6.50 25.72 8.86
C ARG A 176 5.22 24.90 9.03
N VAL A 177 5.40 23.59 9.20
CA VAL A 177 4.35 22.63 9.52
C VAL A 177 4.78 21.88 10.77
N GLN A 178 4.03 22.00 11.85
CA GLN A 178 4.40 21.46 13.15
C GLN A 178 3.34 20.48 13.67
N SER A 179 3.81 19.45 14.38
CA SER A 179 3.01 18.43 15.03
C SER A 179 3.74 17.91 16.28
N ASP A 180 3.07 17.08 17.08
CA ASP A 180 3.71 16.36 18.20
C ASP A 180 4.91 15.49 17.78
N LEU A 181 4.91 15.02 16.53
CA LEU A 181 5.92 14.11 15.98
C LEU A 181 7.08 14.83 15.29
N MET A 182 6.84 15.99 14.67
CA MET A 182 7.85 16.66 13.85
C MET A 182 7.54 18.14 13.60
N GLU A 183 8.60 18.90 13.33
CA GLU A 183 8.57 20.18 12.63
C GLU A 183 9.19 19.99 11.24
N MET A 184 8.48 20.43 10.20
CA MET A 184 8.98 20.55 8.82
C MET A 184 9.00 22.02 8.43
N LEU A 185 10.09 22.49 7.84
CA LEU A 185 10.27 23.86 7.37
C LEU A 185 10.65 23.85 5.88
N PHE A 186 9.88 24.54 5.06
CA PHE A 186 10.19 24.85 3.65
C PHE A 186 10.74 26.28 3.59
N TYR A 187 11.96 26.46 3.06
CA TYR A 187 12.62 27.76 2.99
C TYR A 187 13.51 27.91 1.75
N GLY A 188 13.43 29.07 1.10
CA GLY A 188 14.27 29.42 -0.03
C GLY A 188 15.69 29.78 0.40
N LEU A 189 16.63 29.73 -0.55
CA LEU A 189 18.02 30.15 -0.36
C LEU A 189 18.33 31.43 -1.15
N GLU A 190 19.19 32.30 -0.61
CA GLU A 190 19.65 33.53 -1.28
C GLU A 190 20.29 33.25 -2.66
N LYS A 191 20.99 32.13 -2.80
CA LYS A 191 21.63 31.68 -4.05
C LYS A 191 20.69 30.89 -4.97
N GLY A 192 19.39 30.88 -4.68
CA GLY A 192 18.38 30.10 -5.38
C GLY A 192 18.35 28.63 -4.99
N GLY A 193 17.17 28.03 -5.16
CA GLY A 193 16.82 26.70 -4.66
C GLY A 193 15.89 26.77 -3.45
N LEU A 194 15.26 25.64 -3.16
CA LEU A 194 14.38 25.45 -2.01
C LEU A 194 14.90 24.28 -1.19
N GLU A 195 14.98 24.46 0.12
CA GLU A 195 15.35 23.41 1.06
C GLU A 195 14.17 23.06 1.97
N VAL A 196 14.13 21.79 2.36
CA VAL A 196 13.29 21.29 3.45
C VAL A 196 14.18 20.95 4.64
N ARG A 197 13.72 21.31 5.84
CA ARG A 197 14.35 20.92 7.10
C ARG A 197 13.34 20.22 7.99
N LEU A 198 13.66 18.99 8.37
CA LEU A 198 12.94 18.20 9.36
C LEU A 198 13.65 18.30 10.73
N LYS A 199 12.87 18.40 11.80
CA LYS A 199 13.29 18.23 13.21
C LYS A 199 12.30 17.38 13.99
N PRO A 200 12.72 16.68 15.06
CA PRO A 200 11.81 16.03 16.00
C PRO A 200 10.78 17.00 16.60
N GLY A 201 9.57 16.48 16.84
CA GLY A 201 8.55 17.17 17.61
C GLY A 201 8.80 17.10 19.12
N ALA A 202 7.90 17.69 19.91
CA ALA A 202 8.06 17.78 21.36
C ALA A 202 8.13 16.39 22.06
N LYS A 203 7.47 15.37 21.49
CA LYS A 203 7.30 14.03 22.11
C LYS A 203 8.21 12.94 21.50
N THR A 204 8.99 13.27 20.48
CA THR A 204 9.82 12.32 19.72
C THR A 204 11.30 12.66 19.79
N GLU A 205 12.14 11.69 19.49
CA GLU A 205 13.57 11.85 19.24
C GLU A 205 13.94 11.20 17.89
N LEU A 206 15.03 11.67 17.28
CA LEU A 206 15.54 11.08 16.04
C LEU A 206 16.49 9.94 16.38
N VAL A 207 16.18 8.74 15.87
CA VAL A 207 17.09 7.59 15.92
C VAL A 207 17.54 7.24 14.51
N ARG A 208 18.82 6.86 14.37
CA ARG A 208 19.37 6.24 13.15
C ARG A 208 19.58 4.76 13.42
N VAL A 209 19.04 3.93 12.54
CA VAL A 209 19.14 2.47 12.53
C VAL A 209 20.21 2.08 11.53
N ASP A 210 21.16 1.27 11.94
CA ASP A 210 22.25 0.80 11.09
C ASP A 210 21.87 -0.51 10.40
N LEU A 211 21.70 -0.47 9.07
CA LEU A 211 21.37 -1.65 8.28
C LEU A 211 22.60 -2.52 7.97
N THR A 212 23.82 -2.00 8.14
CA THR A 212 25.05 -2.71 7.78
C THR A 212 25.34 -3.91 8.67
N GLY A 213 24.64 -4.03 9.80
CA GLY A 213 24.65 -5.21 10.68
C GLY A 213 24.04 -6.47 10.07
N ASP A 214 23.27 -6.38 8.98
CA ASP A 214 22.70 -7.54 8.27
C ASP A 214 23.18 -7.58 6.80
N PRO A 215 24.13 -8.49 6.46
CA PRO A 215 24.60 -8.66 5.09
C PRO A 215 23.52 -9.10 4.08
N ALA A 216 22.50 -9.86 4.50
CA ALA A 216 21.42 -10.31 3.61
C ALA A 216 20.47 -9.15 3.28
N LEU A 217 20.23 -8.25 4.24
CA LEU A 217 19.53 -7.00 4.00
C LEU A 217 20.30 -6.09 3.03
N MET A 218 21.61 -5.92 3.25
CA MET A 218 22.45 -5.11 2.35
C MET A 218 22.52 -5.70 0.92
N GLU A 219 22.61 -7.02 0.79
CA GLU A 219 22.53 -7.70 -0.50
C GLU A 219 21.17 -7.48 -1.18
N TYR A 220 20.06 -7.60 -0.44
CA TYR A 220 18.72 -7.29 -0.94
C TYR A 220 18.61 -5.85 -1.45
N ILE A 221 19.08 -4.86 -0.68
CA ILE A 221 19.08 -3.44 -1.07
C ILE A 221 19.87 -3.24 -2.37
N SER A 222 21.08 -3.83 -2.48
CA SER A 222 21.89 -3.71 -3.70
C SER A 222 21.22 -4.28 -4.96
N LYS A 223 20.36 -5.30 -4.82
CA LYS A 223 19.66 -5.94 -5.93
C LYS A 223 18.33 -5.28 -6.27
N GLN A 224 17.61 -4.74 -5.27
CA GLN A 224 16.22 -4.29 -5.40
C GLN A 224 16.05 -2.77 -5.26
N GLY A 225 17.06 -2.04 -4.77
CA GLY A 225 16.98 -0.62 -4.43
C GLY A 225 16.40 0.27 -5.53
N THR A 226 16.87 0.11 -6.77
CA THR A 226 16.34 0.85 -7.93
C THR A 226 14.85 0.60 -8.17
N GLN A 227 14.38 -0.64 -7.98
CA GLN A 227 12.96 -1.00 -8.15
C GLN A 227 12.11 -0.46 -7.00
N LEU A 228 12.62 -0.53 -5.77
CA LEU A 228 11.98 0.04 -4.58
C LEU A 228 11.83 1.56 -4.70
N ASP A 229 12.78 2.25 -5.32
CA ASP A 229 12.78 3.71 -5.48
C ASP A 229 11.84 4.23 -6.58
N GLN A 230 11.45 3.41 -7.58
CA GLN A 230 10.57 3.86 -8.67
C GLN A 230 9.24 4.48 -8.20
N PRO A 231 8.41 3.84 -7.34
CA PRO A 231 7.14 4.43 -6.91
C PRO A 231 7.35 5.73 -6.12
N ARG A 232 8.37 5.77 -5.24
CA ARG A 232 8.71 6.96 -4.45
C ARG A 232 9.10 8.13 -5.34
N SER A 233 10.04 7.92 -6.26
CA SER A 233 10.56 8.96 -7.15
C SER A 233 9.50 9.49 -8.12
N ALA A 234 8.62 8.62 -8.63
CA ALA A 234 7.47 9.04 -9.43
C ALA A 234 6.46 9.89 -8.63
N GLU A 235 6.12 9.47 -7.40
CA GLU A 235 5.27 10.25 -6.49
C GLU A 235 5.89 11.63 -6.20
N LEU A 236 7.20 11.68 -5.90
CA LEU A 236 7.91 12.91 -5.59
C LEU A 236 7.94 13.87 -6.78
N GLN A 237 8.18 13.39 -8.01
CA GLN A 237 8.16 14.23 -9.22
C GLN A 237 6.77 14.83 -9.46
N SER A 238 5.70 14.03 -9.37
CA SER A 238 4.33 14.54 -9.49
C SER A 238 4.00 15.55 -8.37
N SER A 239 4.40 15.26 -7.15
CA SER A 239 4.15 16.11 -5.98
C SER A 239 4.92 17.42 -6.01
N LEU A 240 6.16 17.41 -6.53
CA LEU A 240 6.93 18.62 -6.80
C LEU A 240 6.27 19.49 -7.88
N ASN A 241 5.76 18.88 -8.97
CA ASN A 241 5.03 19.62 -9.99
C ASN A 241 3.81 20.34 -9.39
N HIS A 242 2.97 19.61 -8.65
CA HIS A 242 1.77 20.16 -8.01
C HIS A 242 2.12 21.20 -6.94
N PHE A 243 3.18 20.99 -6.15
CA PHE A 243 3.67 21.96 -5.18
C PHE A 243 4.02 23.28 -5.85
N TYR A 244 4.90 23.28 -6.85
CA TYR A 244 5.35 24.51 -7.49
C TYR A 244 4.25 25.22 -8.28
N THR A 245 3.37 24.48 -8.96
CA THR A 245 2.24 25.07 -9.72
C THR A 245 1.21 25.71 -8.79
N SER A 246 0.70 24.99 -7.80
CA SER A 246 -0.27 25.54 -6.82
C SER A 246 0.28 26.70 -6.01
N TRP A 247 1.58 26.69 -5.71
CA TRP A 247 2.23 27.80 -5.00
C TRP A 247 2.39 29.05 -5.88
N ASN A 248 2.66 28.88 -7.17
CA ASN A 248 2.73 29.98 -8.12
C ASN A 248 1.34 30.62 -8.37
N GLU A 249 0.27 29.81 -8.41
CA GLU A 249 -1.10 30.31 -8.42
C GLU A 249 -1.43 31.12 -7.15
N PHE A 250 -1.08 30.59 -5.97
CA PHE A 250 -1.24 31.29 -4.69
C PHE A 250 -0.55 32.66 -4.67
N ILE A 251 0.71 32.74 -5.13
CA ILE A 251 1.46 34.01 -5.24
C ILE A 251 0.79 34.97 -6.24
N GLY A 252 0.37 34.45 -7.41
CA GLY A 252 -0.03 35.28 -8.54
C GLY A 252 -1.44 35.88 -8.48
N THR A 253 -2.41 35.21 -7.82
CA THR A 253 -3.84 35.51 -8.04
C THR A 253 -4.71 35.64 -6.77
N GLN A 254 -4.12 35.77 -5.58
CA GLN A 254 -4.83 35.55 -4.30
C GLN A 254 -5.48 34.15 -4.24
N GLY A 255 -4.78 33.13 -4.79
CA GLY A 255 -5.23 31.76 -4.78
C GLY A 255 -5.39 31.17 -3.37
N VAL A 256 -5.90 29.95 -3.29
CA VAL A 256 -6.01 29.23 -2.01
C VAL A 256 -4.61 28.86 -1.49
N MET A 257 -4.38 29.03 -0.19
CA MET A 257 -3.12 28.62 0.45
C MET A 257 -2.87 27.11 0.22
N PRO A 258 -1.71 26.71 -0.32
CA PRO A 258 -1.39 25.30 -0.57
C PRO A 258 -1.46 24.44 0.70
N ASP A 259 -1.93 23.19 0.60
CA ASP A 259 -2.06 22.27 1.74
C ASP A 259 -0.70 21.82 2.26
N LEU A 260 -0.22 22.53 3.28
CA LEU A 260 1.06 22.26 3.91
C LEU A 260 1.13 20.88 4.60
N LEU A 261 0.01 20.31 5.05
CA LEU A 261 0.00 18.98 5.68
C LEU A 261 0.16 17.87 4.65
N HIS A 262 -0.45 18.03 3.48
CA HIS A 262 -0.20 17.17 2.32
C HIS A 262 1.28 17.26 1.89
N TYR A 263 1.76 18.47 1.58
CA TYR A 263 3.12 18.67 1.06
C TYR A 263 4.24 18.34 2.05
N ARG A 264 3.98 18.42 3.36
CA ARG A 264 4.89 17.87 4.38
C ARG A 264 5.23 16.40 4.11
N ASN A 265 4.25 15.61 3.68
CA ASN A 265 4.43 14.18 3.42
C ASN A 265 4.97 13.95 2.00
N SER A 266 4.25 14.44 0.98
CA SER A 266 4.47 14.11 -0.44
C SER A 266 5.68 14.82 -1.07
N VAL A 267 6.15 15.93 -0.49
CA VAL A 267 7.39 16.62 -0.90
C VAL A 267 8.42 16.59 0.22
N GLY A 268 8.07 17.07 1.42
CA GLY A 268 9.00 17.22 2.53
C GLY A 268 9.67 15.91 2.95
N LEU A 269 8.89 14.98 3.49
CA LEU A 269 9.38 13.66 3.91
C LEU A 269 9.83 12.81 2.72
N ASN A 270 9.06 12.77 1.63
CA ASN A 270 9.40 11.97 0.45
C ASN A 270 10.77 12.37 -0.16
N SER A 271 11.13 13.66 -0.17
CA SER A 271 12.46 14.11 -0.64
C SER A 271 13.63 13.65 0.23
N LEU A 272 13.40 13.36 1.51
CA LEU A 272 14.41 12.85 2.45
C LEU A 272 14.59 11.33 2.35
N LEU A 273 13.68 10.61 1.69
CA LEU A 273 13.65 9.15 1.64
C LEU A 273 14.34 8.60 0.38
N GLY A 274 14.95 7.42 0.54
CA GLY A 274 15.26 6.52 -0.55
C GLY A 274 14.19 5.43 -0.68
N GLY A 275 14.43 4.51 -1.63
CA GLY A 275 13.48 3.47 -1.97
C GLY A 275 13.14 2.55 -0.80
N LEU A 276 14.11 2.17 0.03
CA LEU A 276 13.85 1.25 1.13
C LEU A 276 13.02 1.93 2.23
N GLY A 277 13.43 3.14 2.66
CA GLY A 277 12.76 3.90 3.70
C GLY A 277 11.30 4.21 3.36
N TYR A 278 10.99 4.45 2.08
CA TYR A 278 9.61 4.65 1.63
C TYR A 278 8.69 3.43 1.84
N HIS A 279 9.24 2.21 1.73
CA HIS A 279 8.52 0.94 1.95
C HIS A 279 8.70 0.36 3.37
N MET A 280 9.29 1.08 4.32
CA MET A 280 9.49 0.63 5.70
C MET A 280 8.90 1.56 6.74
N GLU A 281 8.44 0.97 7.85
CA GLU A 281 7.90 1.71 8.99
C GLU A 281 8.33 1.10 10.32
N ALA A 282 8.51 1.94 11.33
CA ALA A 282 8.71 1.53 12.70
C ALA A 282 7.38 1.38 13.44
N ARG A 283 7.28 0.36 14.30
CA ARG A 283 6.15 0.12 15.21
C ARG A 283 6.64 0.21 16.66
N VAL A 284 6.10 1.18 17.40
CA VAL A 284 6.32 1.35 18.85
C VAL A 284 4.95 1.29 19.53
N ASN A 285 4.75 0.35 20.46
CA ASN A 285 3.48 0.14 21.17
C ASN A 285 2.26 0.13 20.22
N ASN A 286 2.35 -0.65 19.14
CA ASN A 286 1.36 -0.79 18.06
C ASN A 286 1.12 0.47 17.19
N LYS A 287 1.74 1.62 17.48
CA LYS A 287 1.63 2.85 16.70
C LYS A 287 2.71 2.91 15.59
N ILE A 288 2.31 3.41 14.42
CA ILE A 288 3.17 3.60 13.24
C ILE A 288 4.01 4.87 13.40
N TYR A 289 5.29 4.74 13.05
CA TYR A 289 6.24 5.83 12.87
C TYR A 289 6.94 5.59 11.52
N PRO A 290 6.62 6.37 10.47
CA PRO A 290 7.23 6.16 9.16
C PRO A 290 8.74 6.43 9.22
N CYS A 291 9.50 5.83 8.29
CA CYS A 291 10.85 6.32 8.02
C CYS A 291 10.78 7.81 7.62
N VAL A 292 11.79 8.58 8.03
CA VAL A 292 11.86 10.02 7.75
C VAL A 292 13.10 10.46 6.99
N HIS A 293 14.12 9.58 6.89
CA HIS A 293 15.29 9.78 6.03
C HIS A 293 16.03 8.45 5.80
N GLU A 294 16.69 8.33 4.65
CA GLU A 294 17.60 7.23 4.31
C GLU A 294 18.93 7.84 3.86
N ASP A 295 20.04 7.40 4.46
CA ASP A 295 21.39 7.85 4.08
C ASP A 295 22.11 6.85 3.16
N SER A 296 23.09 7.34 2.40
CA SER A 296 23.89 6.54 1.48
C SER A 296 24.87 5.57 2.16
N LYS A 297 24.93 5.57 3.49
CA LYS A 297 25.76 4.68 4.33
C LYS A 297 24.91 3.55 4.95
N GLY A 298 23.70 3.31 4.45
CA GLY A 298 22.80 2.27 4.96
C GLY A 298 22.16 2.61 6.31
N GLY A 299 21.86 3.89 6.56
CA GLY A 299 21.12 4.34 7.74
C GLY A 299 19.66 4.66 7.42
N LEU A 300 18.73 4.11 8.20
CA LEU A 300 17.33 4.54 8.21
C LEU A 300 17.02 5.36 9.45
N TYR A 301 16.28 6.44 9.29
CA TYR A 301 15.97 7.38 10.37
C TYR A 301 14.49 7.35 10.72
N PHE A 302 14.18 7.33 12.01
CA PHE A 302 12.81 7.32 12.52
C PHE A 302 12.63 8.34 13.66
N LEU A 303 11.44 8.94 13.74
CA LEU A 303 11.04 9.82 14.83
C LEU A 303 10.21 9.07 15.87
N VAL A 304 10.89 8.28 16.71
CA VAL A 304 10.27 7.44 17.75
C VAL A 304 9.95 8.25 19.02
N PRO A 305 9.06 7.78 19.92
CA PRO A 305 8.84 8.41 21.22
C PRO A 305 10.13 8.55 22.03
N LYS A 306 10.26 9.64 22.78
CA LYS A 306 11.39 9.85 23.69
C LYS A 306 11.50 8.72 24.72
N GLY A 307 12.70 8.19 24.91
CA GLY A 307 12.98 7.07 25.79
C GLY A 307 12.68 5.70 25.17
N THR A 308 12.43 5.60 23.86
CA THR A 308 12.25 4.30 23.20
C THR A 308 13.55 3.50 23.30
N LEU A 309 13.48 2.34 23.97
CA LEU A 309 14.62 1.41 24.12
C LEU A 309 14.65 0.36 23.01
N GLN A 310 13.48 -0.07 22.53
CA GLN A 310 13.35 -1.04 21.44
C GLN A 310 12.10 -0.77 20.60
N PHE A 311 12.12 -1.18 19.33
CA PHE A 311 10.98 -1.12 18.42
C PHE A 311 11.10 -2.16 17.30
N ASN A 312 10.03 -2.40 16.54
CA ASN A 312 10.09 -3.24 15.34
C ASN A 312 10.15 -2.35 14.09
N ILE A 313 10.86 -2.79 13.05
CA ILE A 313 10.69 -2.28 11.67
C ILE A 313 10.14 -3.41 10.80
N LEU A 314 9.20 -3.08 9.92
CA LEU A 314 8.64 -4.00 8.94
C LEU A 314 8.28 -3.25 7.65
N GLY A 315 7.86 -4.00 6.64
CA GLY A 315 7.26 -3.45 5.43
C GLY A 315 6.03 -2.61 5.74
N ARG A 316 5.98 -1.43 5.14
CA ARG A 316 4.81 -0.54 5.14
C ARG A 316 3.71 -1.13 4.25
N GLU A 317 2.48 -1.03 4.72
CA GLU A 317 1.30 -1.31 3.91
C GLU A 317 1.04 -0.14 2.95
N MET A 318 1.08 -0.42 1.64
CA MET A 318 0.78 0.57 0.60
C MET A 318 -0.72 0.74 0.43
N ASP A 319 -1.18 1.83 -0.21
CA ASP A 319 -2.61 2.10 -0.46
C ASP A 319 -3.32 1.00 -1.28
N THR A 320 -2.55 0.12 -1.94
CA THR A 320 -3.03 -1.07 -2.65
C THR A 320 -3.29 -2.29 -1.74
N GLY A 321 -3.01 -2.19 -0.44
CA GLY A 321 -3.09 -3.28 0.54
C GLY A 321 -1.90 -4.25 0.53
N TRP A 322 -0.85 -3.97 -0.25
CA TRP A 322 0.33 -4.84 -0.37
C TRP A 322 1.54 -4.25 0.36
N THR A 323 2.34 -5.12 0.99
CA THR A 323 3.63 -4.77 1.59
C THR A 323 4.78 -5.12 0.63
N THR A 324 5.46 -4.10 0.10
CA THR A 324 6.55 -4.30 -0.89
C THR A 324 7.81 -4.93 -0.27
N PHE A 325 8.13 -4.55 0.97
CA PHE A 325 9.26 -5.08 1.72
C PHE A 325 8.79 -6.25 2.62
N PRO A 326 9.30 -7.47 2.46
CA PRO A 326 8.81 -8.64 3.20
C PRO A 326 9.51 -8.86 4.55
N GLY A 327 10.52 -8.05 4.89
CA GLY A 327 11.34 -8.25 6.08
C GLY A 327 10.74 -7.67 7.38
N LYS A 328 11.25 -8.18 8.51
CA LYS A 328 10.86 -7.76 9.86
C LYS A 328 12.04 -7.81 10.82
N TYR A 329 12.38 -6.67 11.42
CA TYR A 329 13.52 -6.53 12.31
C TYR A 329 13.10 -6.03 13.69
N GLU A 330 13.68 -6.61 14.74
CA GLU A 330 13.68 -5.98 16.06
C GLU A 330 14.89 -5.03 16.16
N VAL A 331 14.68 -3.84 16.72
CA VAL A 331 15.69 -2.78 16.78
C VAL A 331 15.93 -2.39 18.22
N GLN A 332 17.20 -2.44 18.64
CA GLN A 332 17.63 -2.09 20.00
C GLN A 332 18.37 -0.75 19.99
N VAL A 333 17.91 0.22 20.79
CA VAL A 333 18.39 1.62 20.81
C VAL A 333 19.47 1.81 21.88
N THR A 334 20.69 1.36 21.57
CA THR A 334 21.76 1.11 22.56
C THR A 334 22.85 2.17 22.63
N GLN A 335 22.92 3.09 21.68
CA GLN A 335 24.04 4.05 21.54
C GLN A 335 23.54 5.49 21.36
N GLU A 336 24.46 6.45 21.44
CA GLU A 336 24.28 7.82 20.94
C GLU A 336 25.29 8.04 19.80
N TYR A 337 24.83 8.49 18.63
CA TYR A 337 25.76 8.89 17.57
C TYR A 337 26.28 10.30 17.90
N PRO A 338 27.62 10.51 17.93
CA PRO A 338 28.18 11.85 18.01
C PRO A 338 27.72 12.68 16.79
N SER A 339 27.58 13.98 16.99
CA SER A 339 26.85 14.90 16.13
C SER A 339 27.40 15.07 14.69
N ARG A 340 27.07 14.16 13.76
CA ARG A 340 26.80 14.40 12.32
C ARG A 340 26.53 13.11 11.53
N PRO A 341 25.58 13.11 10.57
CA PRO A 341 25.59 12.20 9.42
C PRO A 341 26.83 12.42 8.52
#